data_AF-A0A2E4CAJ5-F1
#
_entry.id   AF-A0A2E4CAJ5-F1
#
_cell.length_a   1.000
_cell.length_b   1.000
_cell.length_c   1.000
_cell.angle_alpha   90.00
_cell.angle_beta   90.00
_cell.angle_gamma   90.00
#
_symmetry.space_group_name_H-M   'P 1'
#
loop_
_entity.id
_entity.type
_entity.pdbx_description
1 polymer ?
#
loop_
_entity_poly.entity_id
_entity_poly.type
_entity_poly.pdbx_seq_one_letter_code
_entity_poly.pdbx_strand_id
1 'polypeptide(L)'
;MSQTPWWYPQAACKGIPAGNVTKDICFDGCPVRENCLSYALYVGDWFNNFYMASLVWGGHSGYEREKAMKATEYRSAKAFDLLKENE
;
A
#
# COMPACT_ATOMS: atom_id res chain seq x y z
N MET A 1 21.05 5.07 3.05
CA MET A 1 20.37 5.26 1.75
C MET A 1 19.22 4.27 1.69
N SER A 2 17.97 4.74 1.69
CA SER A 2 16.81 3.88 1.48
C SER A 2 16.81 3.45 0.02
N GLN A 3 17.21 2.20 -0.26
CA GLN A 3 17.13 1.66 -1.61
C GLN A 3 15.66 1.51 -1.97
N THR A 4 15.24 2.14 -3.06
CA THR A 4 13.90 1.98 -3.60
C THR A 4 13.67 0.50 -3.96
N PRO A 5 12.53 -0.10 -3.61
CA PRO A 5 12.29 -1.52 -3.89
C PRO A 5 12.41 -1.84 -5.39
N TRP A 6 12.92 -3.04 -5.73
CA TRP A 6 13.15 -3.48 -7.12
C TRP A 6 11.89 -3.45 -8.01
N TRP A 7 10.71 -3.57 -7.41
CA TRP A 7 9.42 -3.53 -8.10
C TRP A 7 8.94 -2.10 -8.39
N TYR A 8 9.43 -1.09 -7.67
CA TYR A 8 8.97 0.29 -7.79
C TYR A 8 9.10 0.87 -9.21
N PRO A 9 10.18 0.62 -9.98
CA PRO A 9 10.30 1.10 -11.36
C PRO A 9 9.22 0.60 -12.32
N GLN A 10 8.48 -0.46 -11.95
CA GLN A 10 7.44 -1.10 -12.74
C GLN A 10 6.03 -0.62 -12.35
N ALA A 11 5.89 0.26 -11.36
CA ALA A 11 4.59 0.78 -10.93
C ALA A 11 3.93 1.63 -12.03
N ALA A 12 2.64 1.38 -12.28
CA ALA A 12 1.87 2.11 -13.30
C ALA A 12 1.75 3.61 -12.98
N CYS A 13 1.77 3.97 -11.69
CA CYS A 13 1.70 5.36 -11.23
C CYS A 13 3.07 6.07 -11.22
N LYS A 14 4.15 5.46 -11.74
CA LYS A 14 5.48 6.06 -11.72
C LYS A 14 5.49 7.39 -12.48
N GLY A 15 5.99 8.43 -11.82
CA GLY A 15 6.02 9.80 -12.36
C GLY A 15 4.76 10.62 -12.08
N ILE A 16 3.72 10.02 -11.51
CA ILE A 16 2.54 10.73 -11.02
C ILE A 16 2.83 11.24 -9.59
N PRO A 17 2.53 12.50 -9.26
CA PRO A 17 2.59 12.98 -7.88
C PRO A 17 1.74 12.11 -6.96
N ALA A 18 2.26 11.71 -5.81
CA ALA A 18 1.63 10.68 -4.97
C ALA A 18 0.19 11.05 -4.52
N GLY A 19 -0.10 12.34 -4.34
CA GLY A 19 -1.46 12.83 -4.03
C GLY A 19 -2.47 12.72 -5.17
N ASN A 20 -2.00 12.53 -6.41
CA ASN A 20 -2.85 12.34 -7.60
C ASN A 20 -3.03 10.87 -7.96
N VAL A 21 -2.42 9.94 -7.21
CA VAL A 21 -2.60 8.50 -7.44
C VAL A 21 -3.98 8.09 -6.94
N THR A 22 -4.81 7.59 -7.85
CA THR A 22 -6.15 7.07 -7.56
C THR A 22 -6.13 5.54 -7.45
N LYS A 23 -7.22 4.96 -6.94
CA LYS A 23 -7.38 3.50 -6.88
C LYS A 23 -7.40 2.87 -8.27
N ASP A 24 -8.05 3.53 -9.22
CA ASP A 24 -8.20 3.03 -10.60
C ASP A 24 -6.84 2.81 -11.26
N ILE A 25 -5.87 3.72 -11.08
CA ILE A 25 -4.49 3.54 -11.58
C ILE A 25 -3.85 2.25 -11.04
N CYS A 26 -4.20 1.83 -9.83
CA CYS A 26 -3.69 0.59 -9.26
C CYS A 26 -4.41 -0.64 -9.86
N PHE A 27 -5.74 -0.61 -9.99
CA PHE A 27 -6.53 -1.74 -10.47
C PHE A 27 -6.52 -1.91 -12.00
N ASP A 28 -6.24 -0.86 -12.76
CA ASP A 28 -6.12 -0.84 -14.22
C ASP A 28 -4.79 -1.46 -14.71
N GLY A 29 -4.39 -2.58 -14.12
CA GLY A 29 -3.29 -3.40 -14.58
C GLY A 29 -1.91 -3.04 -14.01
N CYS A 30 -1.82 -2.41 -12.83
CA CYS A 30 -0.51 -2.16 -12.22
C CYS A 30 0.18 -3.51 -11.84
N PRO A 31 1.34 -3.84 -12.45
CA PRO A 31 1.93 -5.19 -12.33
C PRO A 31 2.53 -5.49 -10.95
N VAL A 32 2.69 -4.46 -10.12
CA VAL A 32 3.32 -4.53 -8.81
C VAL A 32 2.38 -4.13 -7.67
N ARG A 33 1.06 -4.18 -7.93
CA ARG A 33 0.01 -3.76 -7.00
C ARG A 33 0.13 -4.46 -5.64
N GLU A 34 0.35 -5.77 -5.65
CA GLU A 34 0.45 -6.58 -4.42
C GLU A 34 1.76 -6.33 -3.67
N ASN A 35 2.88 -6.20 -4.39
CA ASN A 35 4.14 -5.80 -3.77
C ASN A 35 4.05 -4.42 -3.12
N CYS A 36 3.35 -3.49 -3.78
CA CYS A 36 3.09 -2.14 -3.29
C CYS A 36 2.22 -2.17 -2.02
N LEU A 37 1.13 -2.94 -2.02
CA LEU A 37 0.27 -3.11 -0.84
C LEU A 37 1.03 -3.72 0.34
N SER A 38 1.73 -4.82 0.10
CA SER A 38 2.52 -5.52 1.12
C SER A 38 3.59 -4.59 1.71
N TYR A 39 4.29 -3.82 0.86
CA TYR A 39 5.27 -2.85 1.32
C TYR A 39 4.65 -1.76 2.19
N ALA A 40 3.48 -1.22 1.82
CA ALA A 40 2.80 -0.19 2.62
C ALA A 40 2.49 -0.70 4.03
N LEU A 41 1.88 -1.88 4.14
CA LEU A 41 1.48 -2.49 5.42
C LEU A 41 2.68 -2.89 6.29
N TYR A 42 3.81 -3.23 5.69
CA TYR A 42 4.99 -3.73 6.40
C TYR A 42 6.01 -2.65 6.74
N VAL A 43 6.17 -1.64 5.87
CA VAL A 43 7.22 -0.61 6.00
C VAL A 43 6.69 0.79 5.69
N GLY A 44 6.03 0.97 4.54
CA GLY A 44 5.76 2.28 3.96
C GLY A 44 4.86 3.18 4.83
N ASP A 45 3.94 2.60 5.57
CA ASP A 45 3.03 3.33 6.47
C ASP A 45 3.60 3.51 7.90
N TRP A 46 4.76 2.92 8.23
CA TRP A 46 5.33 3.00 9.57
C TRP A 46 6.34 4.15 9.70
N PHE A 47 6.10 5.03 10.68
CA PHE A 47 7.01 6.12 11.04
C PHE A 47 7.21 6.18 12.54
N ASN A 48 8.45 6.02 13.03
CA ASN A 48 8.77 6.03 14.47
C ASN A 48 7.87 5.13 15.35
N ASN A 49 7.59 3.90 14.89
CA ASN A 49 6.67 2.94 15.52
C ASN A 49 5.19 3.32 15.52
N PHE A 50 4.82 4.43 14.85
CA PHE A 50 3.43 4.78 14.61
C PHE A 50 3.01 4.32 13.23
N TYR A 51 1.83 3.70 13.14
CA TYR A 51 1.22 3.36 11.86
C TYR A 51 0.44 4.58 11.35
N MET A 52 0.96 5.23 10.31
CA MET A 52 0.50 6.50 9.76
C MET A 52 0.14 6.36 8.28
N ALA A 53 -0.85 5.52 8.00
CA ALA A 53 -1.27 5.26 6.63
C ALA A 53 -1.81 6.52 5.96
N SER A 54 -1.24 6.85 4.80
CA SER A 54 -1.65 7.97 3.95
C SER A 54 -1.59 7.57 2.49
N LEU A 55 -2.20 8.39 1.62
CA LEU A 55 -2.19 8.17 0.16
C LEU A 55 -2.83 6.83 -0.26
N VAL A 56 -2.80 6.56 -1.57
CA VAL A 56 -3.23 5.28 -2.15
C VAL A 56 -2.01 4.39 -2.36
N TRP A 57 -2.08 3.15 -1.86
CA TRP A 57 -1.07 2.11 -2.06
C TRP A 57 -1.77 0.81 -2.44
N GLY A 58 -1.32 0.17 -3.51
CA GLY A 58 -1.85 -1.12 -3.95
C GLY A 58 -3.36 -1.14 -4.23
N GLY A 59 -3.97 0.01 -4.51
CA GLY A 59 -5.41 0.18 -4.74
C GLY A 59 -6.22 0.53 -3.48
N HIS A 60 -5.58 0.60 -2.31
CA HIS A 60 -6.26 0.88 -1.04
C HIS A 60 -5.88 2.25 -0.52
N SER A 61 -6.85 3.01 -0.02
CA SER A 61 -6.64 4.29 0.67
C SER A 61 -5.96 4.08 2.03
N GLY A 62 -5.36 5.14 2.58
CA GLY A 62 -4.79 5.10 3.93
C GLY A 62 -5.83 4.66 4.98
N TYR A 63 -7.08 5.11 4.85
CA TYR A 63 -8.17 4.73 5.75
C TYR A 63 -8.47 3.23 5.73
N GLU A 64 -8.54 2.61 4.55
CA GLU A 64 -8.80 1.17 4.41
C GLU A 64 -7.67 0.34 5.02
N ARG A 65 -6.42 0.73 4.75
CA ARG A 65 -5.25 0.06 5.32
C ARG A 65 -5.18 0.21 6.84
N GLU A 66 -5.46 1.40 7.37
CA GLU A 66 -5.51 1.62 8.82
C GLU A 66 -6.62 0.82 9.50
N LYS A 67 -7.81 0.76 8.89
CA LYS A 67 -8.91 -0.08 9.37
C LYS A 67 -8.51 -1.55 9.40
N ALA A 68 -7.89 -2.06 8.34
CA ALA A 68 -7.44 -3.45 8.26
C ALA A 68 -6.34 -3.75 9.29
N MET A 69 -5.33 -2.88 9.43
CA MET A 69 -4.27 -3.05 10.41
C MET A 69 -4.80 -3.04 11.84
N LYS A 70 -5.75 -2.18 12.18
CA LYS A 70 -6.41 -2.21 13.49
C LYS A 70 -7.18 -3.51 13.72
N ALA A 71 -7.93 -3.97 12.72
CA ALA A 71 -8.71 -5.21 12.81
C ALA A 71 -7.83 -6.46 13.00
N THR A 72 -6.58 -6.43 12.54
CA THR A 72 -5.66 -7.57 12.63
C THR A 72 -4.58 -7.41 13.69
N GLU A 73 -4.76 -6.49 14.64
CA GLU A 73 -3.78 -6.20 15.71
C GLU A 73 -2.38 -5.87 15.14
N TYR A 74 -2.36 -5.11 14.04
CA TYR A 74 -1.17 -4.68 13.32
C TYR A 74 -0.33 -5.82 12.72
N ARG A 75 -0.94 -6.98 12.44
CA ARG A 75 -0.29 -8.10 11.75
C ARG A 75 -0.40 -7.90 10.24
N SER A 76 0.66 -7.37 9.62
CA SER A 76 0.66 -6.95 8.20
C SER A 76 0.22 -8.04 7.22
N ALA A 77 0.65 -9.30 7.41
CA ALA A 77 0.24 -10.41 6.53
C ALA A 77 -1.29 -10.65 6.60
N LYS A 78 -1.87 -10.65 7.80
CA LYS A 78 -3.32 -10.79 7.96
C LYS A 78 -4.08 -9.58 7.40
N ALA A 79 -3.52 -8.37 7.56
CA ALA A 79 -4.16 -7.17 7.00
C ALA A 79 -4.14 -7.20 5.46
N PHE A 80 -3.08 -7.73 4.86
CA PHE A 80 -3.00 -7.96 3.43
C PHE A 80 -4.10 -8.93 2.97
N ASP A 81 -4.21 -10.10 3.61
CA ASP A 81 -5.24 -11.10 3.29
C ASP A 81 -6.65 -10.50 3.43
N LEU A 82 -6.91 -9.78 4.53
CA LEU A 82 -8.20 -9.13 4.78
C LEU A 82 -8.56 -8.08 3.72
N LEU A 83 -7.59 -7.29 3.24
CA LEU A 83 -7.84 -6.31 2.19
C LEU A 83 -8.12 -7.00 0.85
N LYS A 84 -7.41 -8.08 0.53
CA LYS A 84 -7.58 -8.88 -0.68
C LYS A 84 -8.93 -9.59 -0.76
N GLU A 85 -9.46 -10.05 0.37
CA GLU A 85 -10.78 -10.69 0.45
C GLU A 85 -11.94 -9.72 0.15
N ASN A 86 -11.70 -8.41 0.26
CA ASN A 86 -12.71 -7.36 0.07
C ASN A 86 -12.56 -6.60 -1.27
N GLU A 87 -11.72 -7.08 -2.18
CA GLU A 87 -11.54 -6.57 -3.55
C GLU A 87 -12.57 -7.16 -4.51
#